data_AF-A0A8S2XR67-F1
#
_entry.id   AF-A0A8S2XR67-F1
#
_cell.length_a   1.000
_cell.length_b   1.000
_cell.length_c   1.000
_cell.angle_alpha   90.00
_cell.angle_beta   90.00
_cell.angle_gamma   90.00
#
_symmetry.space_group_name_H-M   'P 1'
#
loop_
_entity.id
_entity.type
_entity.pdbx_description
1 polymer ?
#
loop_
_entity_poly.entity_id
_entity_poly.type
_entity_poly.pdbx_seq_one_letter_code
_entity_poly.pdbx_strand_id
1 'polypeptide(L)'
;IAEDAKVLSNDMMPMNVFSLSHHEKSIRDLDKESAAFMWNQLLMDVLLRMPTSDESKMEMLTECESYYRDNAKELEKIKDFRLNYSSDAAVWWYTRDSFVYRLLNKALRTRDIDIIFKFRFFIADLYRQLQKEYSKFKERFTDDEYFLTVYRGQYLKADELHELKDNIGRLISMNTFISTTCDKGVASMLAGDGSFSPILESILFEIQINTSDDTKPYANIKELSVMHDEDEVLFSIGTIFRIKSVEQATDTGIWSVKLLLKSQSDEQLQVLSEQIRKETHGSSSLHTLGHLLREMGEYAKAERYLRRLINDTLPNNPVMGTFYNTIGLLHSDQGEHTQALKHYEQALEIQLKTLGPNHPNVATTYSNIGAVHNDQGEYSQALKYFQQTLEIELKTLEPNHPSVATTYNNIGGVYEEQGEYSQALKYFQQTLEIELKTLEPNHPSVATTYSNIGGVYHDQGQYSQALKYFQQTLEIPFKT
;
A
#
# COMPACT_ATOMS: atom_id res chain seq x y z
N ILE A 1 -22.70 1.58 29.52
CA ILE A 1 -23.64 2.06 28.46
C ILE A 1 -23.05 3.15 27.53
N ALA A 2 -21.74 3.11 27.25
CA ALA A 2 -21.19 3.29 25.88
C ALA A 2 -21.00 1.91 25.21
N GLU A 3 -21.71 0.90 25.72
CA GLU A 3 -21.69 -0.48 25.26
C GLU A 3 -22.15 -0.58 23.80
N ASP A 4 -23.20 0.12 23.39
CA ASP A 4 -23.79 -0.18 22.08
C ASP A 4 -22.96 0.25 20.85
N ALA A 5 -21.95 1.11 20.99
CA ALA A 5 -21.11 1.53 19.86
C ALA A 5 -19.74 0.83 19.81
N LYS A 6 -19.14 0.50 20.96
CA LYS A 6 -17.84 -0.22 21.04
C LYS A 6 -18.01 -1.73 21.32
N VAL A 7 -19.10 -2.18 21.94
CA VAL A 7 -19.34 -3.58 22.36
C VAL A 7 -20.18 -4.38 21.36
N LEU A 8 -21.00 -3.74 20.51
CA LEU A 8 -21.84 -4.44 19.52
C LEU A 8 -21.20 -4.67 18.14
N SER A 9 -19.91 -4.39 17.99
CA SER A 9 -19.17 -4.81 16.81
C SER A 9 -18.88 -6.32 16.91
N ASN A 10 -19.88 -7.17 16.61
CA ASN A 10 -19.74 -8.61 16.31
C ASN A 10 -18.86 -8.89 15.06
N ASP A 11 -17.99 -7.96 14.72
CA ASP A 11 -17.40 -7.81 13.42
C ASP A 11 -15.89 -8.06 13.50
N MET A 12 -15.41 -8.73 12.46
CA MET A 12 -14.04 -9.22 12.32
C MET A 12 -12.99 -8.16 12.66
N MET A 13 -11.90 -8.59 13.29
CA MET A 13 -10.71 -7.79 13.48
C MET A 13 -9.85 -7.95 12.23
N PRO A 14 -9.82 -6.97 11.30
CA PRO A 14 -9.06 -7.09 10.07
C PRO A 14 -7.56 -7.02 10.41
N MET A 15 -6.97 -8.19 10.59
CA MET A 15 -5.54 -8.35 10.82
C MET A 15 -4.89 -8.70 9.48
N ASN A 16 -3.73 -8.10 9.22
CA ASN A 16 -2.84 -8.65 8.20
C ASN A 16 -1.60 -9.14 8.90
N VAL A 17 -1.15 -10.33 8.52
CA VAL A 17 0.08 -10.92 9.01
C VAL A 17 1.19 -10.64 8.00
N PHE A 18 2.33 -10.20 8.49
CA PHE A 18 3.53 -10.06 7.66
C PHE A 18 4.22 -11.41 7.51
N SER A 19 4.50 -11.86 6.28
CA SER A 19 5.41 -12.97 6.02
C SER A 19 6.72 -12.43 5.46
N LEU A 20 7.83 -12.77 6.11
CA LEU A 20 9.15 -12.65 5.47
C LEU A 20 9.44 -13.91 4.67
N SER A 21 8.79 -14.02 3.53
CA SER A 21 9.55 -14.53 2.40
C SER A 21 10.35 -13.34 1.87
N HIS A 22 11.68 -13.45 1.73
CA HIS A 22 12.54 -12.37 1.23
C HIS A 22 12.18 -11.92 -0.22
N HIS A 23 11.11 -12.45 -0.81
CA HIS A 23 10.89 -12.52 -2.25
C HIS A 23 9.46 -12.15 -2.68
N GLU A 24 8.53 -11.89 -1.75
CA GLU A 24 7.20 -11.35 -2.09
C GLU A 24 7.29 -9.83 -2.33
N LYS A 25 7.38 -9.44 -3.60
CA LYS A 25 7.44 -8.04 -4.03
C LYS A 25 6.14 -7.53 -4.67
N SER A 26 5.17 -8.40 -4.92
CA SER A 26 3.99 -8.05 -5.72
C SER A 26 2.75 -7.87 -4.85
N ILE A 27 2.17 -6.67 -4.90
CA ILE A 27 0.85 -6.36 -4.34
C ILE A 27 -0.31 -6.82 -5.25
N ARG A 28 -0.01 -7.49 -6.37
CA ARG A 28 -1.03 -7.95 -7.35
C ARG A 28 -1.95 -9.02 -6.82
N ASP A 29 -1.48 -9.80 -5.86
CA ASP A 29 -2.20 -10.91 -5.26
C ASP A 29 -2.48 -10.56 -3.78
N LEU A 30 -3.52 -9.75 -3.54
CA LEU A 30 -3.93 -9.32 -2.19
C LEU A 30 -4.32 -10.50 -1.29
N ASP A 31 -4.48 -11.68 -1.86
CA ASP A 31 -4.80 -12.93 -1.19
C ASP A 31 -3.57 -13.45 -0.41
N LYS A 32 -2.36 -13.06 -0.83
CA LYS A 32 -1.12 -13.34 -0.09
C LYS A 32 -1.02 -12.44 1.14
N GLU A 33 -0.79 -13.04 2.31
CA GLU A 33 -0.72 -12.34 3.62
C GLU A 33 0.23 -11.12 3.58
N SER A 34 1.42 -11.30 3.01
CA SER A 34 2.44 -10.24 2.91
C SER A 34 2.02 -9.10 1.98
N ALA A 35 1.33 -9.42 0.88
CA ALA A 35 0.87 -8.42 -0.08
C ALA A 35 -0.23 -7.54 0.53
N ALA A 36 -1.20 -8.15 1.23
CA ALA A 36 -2.21 -7.40 1.98
C ALA A 36 -1.59 -6.53 3.08
N PHE A 37 -0.58 -7.04 3.79
CA PHE A 37 0.16 -6.27 4.79
C PHE A 37 0.84 -5.05 4.16
N MET A 38 1.66 -5.27 3.14
CA MET A 38 2.40 -4.23 2.42
C MET A 38 1.47 -3.18 1.84
N TRP A 39 0.41 -3.63 1.18
CA TRP A 39 -0.57 -2.75 0.56
C TRP A 39 -1.23 -1.83 1.59
N ASN A 40 -1.65 -2.36 2.74
CA ASN A 40 -2.27 -1.53 3.78
C ASN A 40 -1.29 -0.49 4.32
N GLN A 41 -0.03 -0.86 4.55
CA GLN A 41 1.00 0.09 4.99
C GLN A 41 1.23 1.18 3.95
N LEU A 42 1.28 0.83 2.67
CA LEU A 42 1.40 1.75 1.54
C LEU A 42 0.20 2.69 1.41
N LEU A 43 -1.01 2.14 1.44
CA LEU A 43 -2.24 2.92 1.34
C LEU A 43 -2.29 3.96 2.47
N MET A 44 -1.98 3.57 3.71
CA MET A 44 -2.01 4.49 4.85
C MET A 44 -0.95 5.58 4.73
N ASP A 45 0.29 5.22 4.38
CA ASP A 45 1.35 6.20 4.14
C ASP A 45 0.98 7.21 3.04
N VAL A 46 0.34 6.73 1.98
CA VAL A 46 -0.19 7.57 0.91
C VAL A 46 -1.30 8.50 1.39
N LEU A 47 -2.31 7.99 2.09
CA LEU A 47 -3.44 8.78 2.59
C LEU A 47 -2.98 9.87 3.56
N LEU A 48 -2.03 9.57 4.45
CA LEU A 48 -1.50 10.52 5.43
C LEU A 48 -0.68 11.64 4.80
N ARG A 49 -0.06 11.41 3.64
CA ARG A 49 0.66 12.43 2.86
C ARG A 49 -0.25 13.27 1.97
N MET A 50 -1.53 12.93 1.82
CA MET A 50 -2.45 13.72 0.99
C MET A 50 -2.74 15.08 1.65
N PRO A 51 -2.81 16.17 0.85
CA PRO A 51 -3.21 17.46 1.39
C PRO A 51 -4.65 17.40 1.88
N THR A 52 -4.89 17.98 3.06
CA THR A 52 -6.22 18.15 3.62
C THR A 52 -6.83 19.45 3.10
N SER A 53 -8.03 19.37 2.50
CA SER A 53 -8.75 20.52 1.94
C SER A 53 -10.22 20.55 2.37
N ASP A 54 -10.85 21.71 2.32
CA ASP A 54 -12.30 21.83 2.55
C ASP A 54 -13.10 20.97 1.58
N GLU A 55 -12.61 20.81 0.35
CA GLU A 55 -13.22 19.93 -0.63
C GLU A 55 -13.23 18.46 -0.14
N SER A 56 -12.09 17.97 0.37
CA SER A 56 -12.02 16.61 0.94
C SER A 56 -12.95 16.41 2.14
N LYS A 57 -13.14 17.44 2.98
CA LYS A 57 -14.16 17.42 4.05
C LYS A 57 -15.57 17.35 3.47
N MET A 58 -15.89 18.14 2.45
CA MET A 58 -17.23 18.19 1.85
C MET A 58 -17.60 16.88 1.14
N GLU A 59 -16.63 16.18 0.55
CA GLU A 59 -16.85 14.85 -0.02
C GLU A 59 -17.22 13.80 1.02
N MET A 60 -16.47 13.78 2.12
CA MET A 60 -16.78 12.91 3.26
C MET A 60 -18.21 13.16 3.72
N LEU A 61 -18.59 14.43 3.90
CA LEU A 61 -19.93 14.81 4.36
C LEU A 61 -21.03 14.42 3.36
N THR A 62 -20.81 14.64 2.07
CA THR A 62 -21.77 14.28 1.01
C THR A 62 -22.02 12.76 1.00
N GLU A 63 -20.97 11.96 1.17
CA GLU A 63 -21.09 10.52 1.29
C GLU A 63 -21.87 10.09 2.54
N CYS A 64 -21.56 10.71 3.68
CA CYS A 64 -22.24 10.43 4.94
C CYS A 64 -23.73 10.80 4.86
N GLU A 65 -24.07 11.93 4.23
CA GLU A 65 -25.46 12.37 4.01
C GLU A 65 -26.22 11.41 3.09
N SER A 66 -25.56 10.89 2.05
CA SER A 66 -26.14 9.87 1.17
C SER A 66 -26.39 8.56 1.93
N TYR A 67 -25.41 8.08 2.69
CA TYR A 67 -25.50 6.85 3.46
C TYR A 67 -26.60 6.91 4.53
N TYR A 68 -26.72 8.05 5.21
CA TYR A 68 -27.70 8.27 6.28
C TYR A 68 -28.93 9.07 5.83
N ARG A 69 -29.26 9.05 4.53
CA ARG A 69 -30.36 9.86 3.95
C ARG A 69 -31.71 9.71 4.66
N ASP A 70 -31.96 8.54 5.23
CA ASP A 70 -33.23 8.21 5.93
C ASP A 70 -33.07 8.21 7.47
N ASN A 71 -31.93 8.66 8.00
CA ASN A 71 -31.65 8.72 9.45
C ASN A 71 -31.50 10.17 9.94
N ALA A 72 -32.60 10.77 10.39
CA ALA A 72 -32.64 12.16 10.84
C ALA A 72 -31.65 12.49 11.96
N LYS A 73 -31.41 11.54 12.90
CA LYS A 73 -30.47 11.74 14.01
C LYS A 73 -29.03 11.85 13.52
N GLU A 74 -28.64 10.99 12.57
CA GLU A 74 -27.30 11.05 11.98
C GLU A 74 -27.12 12.26 11.08
N LEU A 75 -28.14 12.67 10.33
CA LEU A 75 -28.11 13.89 9.54
C LEU A 75 -27.91 15.15 10.41
N GLU A 76 -28.48 15.18 11.62
CA GLU A 76 -28.24 16.26 12.59
C GLU A 76 -26.78 16.26 13.08
N LYS A 77 -26.22 15.10 13.43
CA LYS A 77 -24.81 14.96 13.80
C LYS A 77 -23.86 15.36 12.65
N ILE A 78 -24.23 15.07 11.39
CA ILE A 78 -23.46 15.49 10.21
C ILE A 78 -23.49 17.02 10.04
N LYS A 79 -24.64 17.68 10.26
CA LYS A 79 -24.74 19.14 10.25
C LYS A 79 -23.89 19.79 11.35
N ASP A 80 -23.92 19.20 12.55
CA ASP A 80 -23.10 19.63 13.68
C ASP A 80 -21.60 19.52 13.35
N PHE A 81 -21.16 18.38 12.81
CA PHE A 81 -19.78 18.20 12.32
C PHE A 81 -19.41 19.24 11.26
N ARG A 82 -20.29 19.49 10.28
CA ARG A 82 -20.06 20.45 9.20
C ARG A 82 -19.69 21.83 9.75
N LEU A 83 -20.45 22.30 10.75
CA LEU A 83 -20.34 23.64 11.33
C LEU A 83 -19.23 23.76 12.38
N ASN A 84 -19.05 22.74 13.22
CA ASN A 84 -18.25 22.84 14.44
C ASN A 84 -16.93 22.04 14.41
N TYR A 85 -16.66 21.28 13.35
CA TYR A 85 -15.41 20.52 13.25
C TYR A 85 -14.17 21.43 13.12
N SER A 86 -13.15 21.12 13.93
CA SER A 86 -11.77 21.59 13.79
C SER A 86 -10.80 20.42 13.87
N SER A 87 -9.62 20.56 13.26
CA SER A 87 -8.60 19.50 13.22
C SER A 87 -8.04 19.16 14.60
N ASP A 88 -7.97 20.13 15.53
CA ASP A 88 -7.59 19.89 16.93
C ASP A 88 -8.66 19.13 17.74
N ALA A 89 -9.85 18.85 17.17
CA ALA A 89 -10.93 18.10 17.81
C ALA A 89 -11.17 16.72 17.15
N ALA A 90 -10.28 16.24 16.29
CA ALA A 90 -10.46 14.99 15.55
C ALA A 90 -10.67 13.77 16.48
N VAL A 91 -9.87 13.64 17.55
CA VAL A 91 -10.01 12.58 18.55
C VAL A 91 -11.37 12.64 19.26
N TRP A 92 -11.83 13.84 19.60
CA TRP A 92 -13.14 14.05 20.21
C TRP A 92 -14.27 13.59 19.27
N TRP A 93 -14.22 13.97 18.00
CA TRP A 93 -15.19 13.54 17.00
C TRP A 93 -15.14 12.03 16.71
N TYR A 94 -13.96 11.43 16.79
CA TYR A 94 -13.77 9.99 16.61
C TYR A 94 -14.34 9.19 17.79
N THR A 95 -14.24 9.70 19.02
CA THR A 95 -14.73 9.02 20.23
C THR A 95 -16.20 9.31 20.55
N ARG A 96 -16.77 10.36 19.95
CA ARG A 96 -18.20 10.65 20.01
C ARG A 96 -19.01 9.58 19.28
N ASP A 97 -20.16 9.18 19.85
CA ASP A 97 -21.18 8.42 19.13
C ASP A 97 -21.67 9.20 17.90
N SER A 98 -21.10 8.90 16.74
CA SER A 98 -21.34 9.60 15.49
C SER A 98 -21.17 8.68 14.28
N PHE A 99 -21.55 9.20 13.11
CA PHE A 99 -21.31 8.57 11.82
C PHE A 99 -19.82 8.31 11.55
N VAL A 100 -18.93 9.14 12.10
CA VAL A 100 -17.49 9.12 11.81
C VAL A 100 -16.87 7.79 12.23
N TYR A 101 -16.99 7.42 13.50
CA TYR A 101 -16.45 6.16 14.01
C TYR A 101 -17.01 4.96 13.25
N ARG A 102 -18.33 4.91 13.05
CA ARG A 102 -18.99 3.75 12.44
C ARG A 102 -18.62 3.56 10.97
N LEU A 103 -18.72 4.62 10.15
CA LEU A 103 -18.41 4.52 8.73
C LEU A 103 -16.93 4.32 8.48
N LEU A 104 -16.06 5.05 9.19
CA LEU A 104 -14.63 4.90 9.02
C LEU A 104 -14.17 3.50 9.40
N ASN A 105 -14.52 3.01 10.60
CA ASN A 105 -14.09 1.67 11.00
C ASN A 105 -14.75 0.57 10.16
N LYS A 106 -16.01 0.73 9.72
CA LYS A 106 -16.62 -0.19 8.76
C LYS A 106 -15.81 -0.26 7.46
N ALA A 107 -15.51 0.89 6.86
CA ALA A 107 -14.76 0.97 5.61
C ALA A 107 -13.35 0.38 5.73
N LEU A 108 -12.65 0.67 6.83
CA LEU A 108 -11.34 0.11 7.13
C LEU A 108 -11.37 -1.42 7.28
N ARG A 109 -12.41 -1.98 7.89
CA ARG A 109 -12.60 -3.44 8.01
C ARG A 109 -12.91 -4.10 6.69
N THR A 110 -13.80 -3.52 5.90
CA THR A 110 -14.21 -4.06 4.60
C THR A 110 -13.24 -3.69 3.47
N ARG A 111 -12.13 -2.99 3.78
CA ARG A 111 -11.18 -2.44 2.81
C ARG A 111 -11.88 -1.64 1.70
N ASP A 112 -12.93 -0.89 2.06
CA ASP A 112 -13.67 -0.03 1.13
C ASP A 112 -12.85 1.22 0.81
N ILE A 113 -12.02 1.10 -0.22
CA ILE A 113 -11.09 2.16 -0.66
C ILE A 113 -11.82 3.46 -0.98
N ASP A 114 -13.04 3.40 -1.53
CA ASP A 114 -13.79 4.58 -1.92
C ASP A 114 -14.20 5.40 -0.69
N ILE A 115 -14.69 4.74 0.35
CA ILE A 115 -15.03 5.38 1.61
C ILE A 115 -13.77 5.81 2.36
N ILE A 116 -12.74 4.97 2.45
CA ILE A 116 -11.46 5.32 3.09
C ILE A 116 -10.87 6.58 2.45
N PHE A 117 -10.87 6.64 1.11
CA PHE A 117 -10.40 7.79 0.36
C PHE A 117 -11.23 9.05 0.65
N LYS A 118 -12.55 8.95 0.76
CA LYS A 118 -13.41 10.10 1.14
C LYS A 118 -13.13 10.55 2.57
N PHE A 119 -12.77 9.63 3.47
CA PHE A 119 -12.38 9.92 4.85
C PHE A 119 -10.92 10.36 5.03
N ARG A 120 -10.11 10.43 3.95
CA ARG A 120 -8.67 10.78 3.99
C ARG A 120 -8.38 12.04 4.82
N PHE A 121 -9.26 13.04 4.71
CA PHE A 121 -9.20 14.27 5.47
C PHE A 121 -9.18 14.03 6.98
N PHE A 122 -10.20 13.31 7.46
CA PHE A 122 -10.37 13.03 8.88
C PHE A 122 -9.31 12.06 9.41
N ILE A 123 -8.91 11.06 8.60
CA ILE A 123 -7.83 10.13 8.94
C ILE A 123 -6.53 10.90 9.18
N ALA A 124 -6.19 11.84 8.29
CA ALA A 124 -4.99 12.66 8.41
C ALA A 124 -5.02 13.57 9.65
N ASP A 125 -6.14 14.24 9.93
CA ASP A 125 -6.27 15.08 11.12
C ASP A 125 -6.21 14.27 12.42
N LEU A 126 -6.89 13.13 12.48
CA LEU A 126 -6.84 12.21 13.63
C LEU A 126 -5.40 11.73 13.87
N TYR A 127 -4.69 11.35 12.80
CA TYR A 127 -3.28 10.96 12.90
C TYR A 127 -2.40 12.11 13.40
N ARG A 128 -2.55 13.33 12.86
CA ARG A 128 -1.76 14.51 13.28
C ARG A 128 -2.01 14.87 14.73
N GLN A 129 -3.26 14.79 15.20
CA GLN A 129 -3.58 15.05 16.60
C GLN A 129 -2.91 14.00 17.51
N LEU A 130 -2.99 12.72 17.16
CA LEU A 130 -2.28 11.65 17.90
C LEU A 130 -0.77 11.85 17.88
N GLN A 131 -0.19 12.22 16.74
CA GLN A 131 1.24 12.53 16.60
C GLN A 131 1.66 13.67 17.52
N LYS A 132 0.85 14.74 17.63
CA LYS A 132 1.11 15.88 18.51
C LYS A 132 1.17 15.45 19.98
N GLU A 133 0.22 14.62 20.43
CA GLU A 133 0.22 14.12 21.81
C GLU A 133 1.34 13.10 22.07
N TYR A 134 1.62 12.24 21.11
CA TYR A 134 2.73 11.29 21.17
C TYR A 134 4.09 12.00 21.30
N SER A 135 4.33 13.05 20.52
CA SER A 135 5.55 13.87 20.62
C SER A 135 5.68 14.54 21.99
N LYS A 136 4.59 15.13 22.52
CA LYS A 136 4.58 15.70 23.88
C LYS A 136 4.87 14.64 24.96
N PHE A 137 4.37 13.42 24.77
CA PHE A 137 4.63 12.32 25.68
C PHE A 137 6.12 11.93 25.64
N LYS A 138 6.71 11.77 24.46
CA LYS A 138 8.14 11.45 24.29
C LYS A 138 9.08 12.51 24.89
N GLU A 139 8.76 13.79 24.75
CA GLU A 139 9.57 14.88 25.34
C GLU A 139 9.67 14.81 26.87
N ARG A 140 8.73 14.12 27.55
CA ARG A 140 8.72 13.99 29.02
C ARG A 140 9.62 12.87 29.54
N PHE A 141 10.06 11.94 28.68
CA PHE A 141 10.82 10.75 29.07
C PHE A 141 12.07 10.64 28.19
N THR A 142 13.16 11.28 28.59
CA THR A 142 14.38 11.38 27.77
C THR A 142 15.45 10.34 28.08
N ASP A 143 15.42 9.66 29.23
CA ASP A 143 16.61 8.94 29.72
C ASP A 143 16.40 7.50 30.24
N ASP A 144 15.17 7.03 30.50
CA ASP A 144 14.91 5.68 31.03
C ASP A 144 13.99 4.84 30.12
N GLU A 145 14.34 3.56 29.90
CA GLU A 145 13.43 2.59 29.27
C GLU A 145 12.20 2.37 30.16
N TYR A 146 11.06 2.89 29.72
CA TYR A 146 9.79 2.71 30.39
C TYR A 146 8.88 1.77 29.59
N PHE A 147 8.34 0.76 30.27
CA PHE A 147 7.39 -0.18 29.69
C PHE A 147 5.97 0.18 30.11
N LEU A 148 5.13 0.51 29.14
CA LEU A 148 3.70 0.69 29.32
C LEU A 148 2.98 -0.59 28.89
N THR A 149 2.03 -1.06 29.70
CA THR A 149 1.13 -2.16 29.31
C THR A 149 -0.29 -1.63 29.20
N VAL A 150 -0.93 -1.88 28.06
CA VAL A 150 -2.33 -1.53 27.82
C VAL A 150 -3.11 -2.77 27.41
N TYR A 151 -4.41 -2.75 27.63
CA TYR A 151 -5.28 -3.91 27.49
C TYR A 151 -6.46 -3.61 26.58
N ARG A 152 -6.96 -4.64 25.90
CA ARG A 152 -8.20 -4.58 25.12
C ARG A 152 -8.94 -5.90 25.21
N GLY A 153 -10.18 -5.86 25.68
CA GLY A 153 -11.08 -7.00 25.63
C GLY A 153 -11.97 -6.94 24.41
N GLN A 154 -12.16 -8.08 23.75
CA GLN A 154 -13.12 -8.23 22.65
C GLN A 154 -13.41 -9.71 22.38
N TYR A 155 -14.38 -9.94 21.50
CA TYR A 155 -14.65 -11.25 20.93
C TYR A 155 -13.95 -11.43 19.57
N LEU A 156 -13.54 -12.66 19.24
CA LEU A 156 -13.05 -13.06 17.91
C LEU A 156 -13.74 -14.34 17.45
N LYS A 157 -13.83 -14.56 16.14
CA LYS A 157 -14.20 -15.87 15.61
C LYS A 157 -13.08 -16.89 15.83
N ALA A 158 -13.45 -18.17 15.87
CA ALA A 158 -12.49 -19.27 16.02
C ALA A 158 -11.37 -19.23 14.96
N ASP A 159 -11.70 -18.93 13.70
CA ASP A 159 -10.72 -18.86 12.62
C ASP A 159 -9.72 -17.70 12.80
N GLU A 160 -10.18 -16.54 13.29
CA GLU A 160 -9.31 -15.39 13.59
C GLU A 160 -8.35 -15.69 14.76
N LEU A 161 -8.84 -16.41 15.77
CA LEU A 161 -7.99 -16.89 16.86
C LEU A 161 -6.98 -17.93 16.36
N HIS A 162 -7.36 -18.80 15.43
CA HIS A 162 -6.44 -19.76 14.83
C HIS A 162 -5.34 -19.06 14.04
N GLU A 163 -5.68 -18.03 13.27
CA GLU A 163 -4.72 -17.18 12.57
C GLU A 163 -3.71 -16.54 13.54
N LEU A 164 -4.15 -16.06 14.71
CA LEU A 164 -3.24 -15.55 15.74
C LEU A 164 -2.29 -16.63 16.28
N LYS A 165 -2.78 -17.86 16.45
CA LYS A 165 -1.97 -18.99 16.96
C LYS A 165 -0.91 -19.42 15.95
N ASP A 166 -1.27 -19.49 14.68
CA ASP A 166 -0.38 -19.94 13.61
C ASP A 166 0.74 -18.92 13.33
N ASN A 167 0.54 -17.67 13.77
CA ASN A 167 1.43 -16.55 13.48
C ASN A 167 2.17 -16.01 14.71
N ILE A 168 2.29 -16.80 15.78
CA ILE A 168 3.14 -16.47 16.93
C ILE A 168 4.57 -16.17 16.46
N GLY A 169 5.13 -15.05 16.91
CA GLY A 169 6.46 -14.55 16.53
C GLY A 169 6.48 -13.66 15.29
N ARG A 170 5.41 -13.66 14.47
CA ARG A 170 5.29 -12.81 13.27
C ARG A 170 4.75 -11.42 13.59
N LEU A 171 4.96 -10.50 12.66
CA LEU A 171 4.40 -9.15 12.74
C LEU A 171 2.96 -9.15 12.22
N ILE A 172 2.10 -8.37 12.88
CA ILE A 172 0.73 -8.10 12.47
C ILE A 172 0.49 -6.60 12.45
N SER A 173 -0.38 -6.15 11.55
CA SER A 173 -0.91 -4.79 11.59
C SER A 173 -2.41 -4.85 11.62
N MET A 174 -3.02 -3.99 12.43
CA MET A 174 -4.47 -3.84 12.42
C MET A 174 -4.86 -2.71 11.47
N ASN A 175 -5.89 -2.95 10.66
CA ASN A 175 -6.35 -1.99 9.65
C ASN A 175 -7.19 -0.84 10.24
N THR A 176 -7.31 -0.74 11.56
CA THR A 176 -8.11 0.28 12.26
C THR A 176 -7.28 1.03 13.30
N PHE A 177 -7.84 2.12 13.83
CA PHE A 177 -7.35 2.67 15.10
C PHE A 177 -7.69 1.69 16.22
N ILE A 178 -6.77 1.49 17.17
CA ILE A 178 -6.95 0.51 18.23
C ILE A 178 -7.16 1.26 19.53
N SER A 179 -8.37 1.15 20.07
CA SER A 179 -8.73 1.67 21.39
C SER A 179 -8.36 0.64 22.45
N THR A 180 -7.61 1.07 23.45
CA THR A 180 -7.11 0.24 24.57
C THR A 180 -7.25 1.00 25.88
N THR A 181 -7.04 0.33 27.01
CA THR A 181 -7.11 0.94 28.35
C THR A 181 -5.90 0.53 29.19
N CYS A 182 -5.45 1.41 30.09
CA CYS A 182 -4.47 1.04 31.11
C CYS A 182 -5.07 0.15 32.22
N ASP A 183 -6.40 0.05 32.31
CA ASP A 183 -7.11 -0.74 33.32
C ASP A 183 -7.46 -2.14 32.79
N LYS A 184 -6.76 -3.16 33.30
CA LYS A 184 -7.02 -4.56 32.97
C LYS A 184 -8.43 -5.01 33.33
N GLY A 185 -9.05 -4.47 34.39
CA GLY A 185 -10.40 -4.79 34.81
C GLY A 185 -11.45 -4.34 33.78
N VAL A 186 -11.31 -3.12 33.26
CA VAL A 186 -12.15 -2.60 32.18
C VAL A 186 -12.02 -3.48 30.94
N ALA A 187 -10.79 -3.81 30.53
CA ALA A 187 -10.58 -4.70 29.39
C ALA A 187 -11.15 -6.11 29.63
N SER A 188 -11.01 -6.66 30.83
CA SER A 188 -11.55 -7.98 31.15
C SER A 188 -13.08 -8.00 31.11
N MET A 189 -13.74 -6.93 31.55
CA MET A 189 -15.19 -6.77 31.42
C MET A 189 -15.63 -6.77 29.95
N LEU A 190 -14.88 -6.09 29.08
CA LEU A 190 -15.16 -6.03 27.63
C LEU A 190 -14.87 -7.35 26.91
N ALA A 191 -13.92 -8.16 27.41
CA ALA A 191 -13.64 -9.50 26.89
C ALA A 191 -14.78 -10.50 27.16
N GLY A 192 -15.62 -10.19 28.15
CA GLY A 192 -16.67 -11.08 28.63
C GLY A 192 -16.14 -12.25 29.46
N ASP A 193 -17.03 -13.20 29.75
CA ASP A 193 -16.76 -14.37 30.61
C ASP A 193 -16.64 -15.69 29.82
N GLY A 194 -16.52 -15.62 28.48
CA GLY A 194 -16.45 -16.79 27.61
C GLY A 194 -17.79 -17.50 27.36
N SER A 195 -18.92 -17.02 27.93
CA SER A 195 -20.23 -17.67 27.81
C SER A 195 -21.15 -17.08 26.73
N PHE A 196 -20.74 -15.97 26.11
CA PHE A 196 -21.61 -15.13 25.26
C PHE A 196 -22.09 -15.82 23.97
N SER A 197 -21.24 -16.63 23.32
CA SER A 197 -21.58 -17.27 22.04
C SER A 197 -20.75 -18.54 21.82
N PRO A 198 -21.33 -19.62 21.24
CA PRO A 198 -20.57 -20.83 20.89
C PRO A 198 -19.66 -20.64 19.67
N ILE A 199 -19.73 -19.50 18.98
CA ILE A 199 -18.98 -19.20 17.74
C ILE A 199 -17.88 -18.16 17.99
N LEU A 200 -17.95 -17.44 19.11
CA LEU A 200 -17.02 -16.37 19.44
C LEU A 200 -16.20 -16.73 20.68
N GLU A 201 -14.92 -16.46 20.59
CA GLU A 201 -13.95 -16.65 21.67
C GLU A 201 -13.74 -15.33 22.40
N SER A 202 -13.75 -15.37 23.73
CA SER A 202 -13.41 -14.22 24.58
C SER A 202 -11.91 -13.99 24.60
N ILE A 203 -11.46 -12.82 24.14
CA ILE A 203 -10.05 -12.48 24.02
C ILE A 203 -9.71 -11.27 24.90
N LEU A 204 -8.61 -11.40 25.64
CA LEU A 204 -7.94 -10.30 26.32
C LEU A 204 -6.58 -10.07 25.66
N PHE A 205 -6.45 -8.97 24.94
CA PHE A 205 -5.16 -8.51 24.43
C PHE A 205 -4.40 -7.77 25.53
N GLU A 206 -3.12 -8.14 25.70
CA GLU A 206 -2.14 -7.46 26.55
C GLU A 206 -1.03 -6.93 25.64
N ILE A 207 -0.94 -5.61 25.48
CA ILE A 207 0.00 -4.95 24.57
C ILE A 207 1.11 -4.32 25.40
N GLN A 208 2.33 -4.81 25.22
CA GLN A 208 3.54 -4.27 25.84
C GLN A 208 4.19 -3.24 24.91
N ILE A 209 4.47 -2.07 25.45
CA ILE A 209 4.99 -0.91 24.74
C ILE A 209 6.31 -0.52 25.39
N ASN A 210 7.40 -0.53 24.64
CA ASN A 210 8.61 0.18 25.03
C ASN A 210 8.45 1.64 24.57
N THR A 211 8.38 2.59 25.51
CA THR A 211 8.10 3.98 25.14
C THR A 211 9.28 4.70 24.51
N SER A 212 10.48 4.13 24.62
CA SER A 212 11.70 4.66 23.98
C SER A 212 11.76 4.35 22.48
N ASP A 213 11.00 3.36 22.02
CA ASP A 213 10.97 2.92 20.63
C ASP A 213 10.35 3.97 19.69
N ASP A 214 10.88 4.10 18.47
CA ASP A 214 10.31 4.97 17.44
C ASP A 214 9.21 4.28 16.62
N THR A 215 8.01 4.30 17.18
CA THR A 215 6.83 3.64 16.62
C THR A 215 5.91 4.62 15.92
N LYS A 216 4.89 4.11 15.23
CA LYS A 216 3.73 4.94 14.85
C LYS A 216 3.07 5.56 16.09
N PRO A 217 2.40 6.71 15.96
CA PRO A 217 1.81 7.42 17.08
C PRO A 217 0.77 6.61 17.83
N TYR A 218 0.82 6.73 19.15
CA TYR A 218 -0.25 6.38 20.06
C TYR A 218 -0.31 7.45 21.15
N ALA A 219 -1.47 7.65 21.76
CA ALA A 219 -1.61 8.63 22.84
C ALA A 219 -2.65 8.18 23.86
N ASN A 220 -2.43 8.53 25.12
CA ASN A 220 -3.52 8.57 26.08
C ASN A 220 -4.45 9.73 25.68
N ILE A 221 -5.72 9.42 25.44
CA ILE A 221 -6.71 10.36 24.92
C ILE A 221 -7.76 10.76 25.96
N LYS A 222 -7.55 10.48 27.25
CA LYS A 222 -8.49 10.83 28.33
C LYS A 222 -8.94 12.30 28.29
N GLU A 223 -8.00 13.21 28.08
CA GLU A 223 -8.27 14.66 28.02
C GLU A 223 -8.85 15.12 26.67
N LEU A 224 -8.77 14.29 25.63
CA LEU A 224 -9.22 14.60 24.28
C LEU A 224 -10.54 13.92 23.89
N SER A 225 -10.83 12.79 24.52
CA SER A 225 -12.00 11.95 24.27
C SER A 225 -13.26 12.62 24.80
N VAL A 226 -14.41 12.26 24.25
CA VAL A 226 -15.72 12.56 24.87
C VAL A 226 -15.85 11.87 26.24
N MET A 227 -15.14 10.76 26.43
CA MET A 227 -15.19 9.94 27.64
C MET A 227 -13.95 10.23 28.50
N HIS A 228 -14.11 11.13 29.48
CA HIS A 228 -13.00 11.56 30.35
C HIS A 228 -12.68 10.60 31.50
N ASP A 229 -13.56 9.62 31.77
CA ASP A 229 -13.44 8.70 32.90
C ASP A 229 -12.54 7.49 32.60
N GLU A 230 -12.21 7.25 31.33
CA GLU A 230 -11.38 6.11 30.90
C GLU A 230 -9.94 6.57 30.62
N ASP A 231 -8.95 5.84 31.16
CA ASP A 231 -7.54 5.96 30.75
C ASP A 231 -7.33 5.27 29.38
N GLU A 232 -8.03 5.78 28.37
CA GLU A 232 -8.03 5.25 27.01
C GLU A 232 -6.72 5.61 26.30
N VAL A 233 -6.05 4.61 25.74
CA VAL A 233 -4.89 4.77 24.85
C VAL A 233 -5.30 4.37 23.45
N LEU A 234 -5.19 5.32 22.52
CA LEU A 234 -5.55 5.13 21.11
C LEU A 234 -4.29 5.01 20.25
N PHE A 235 -4.17 3.90 19.53
CA PHE A 235 -3.13 3.70 18.52
C PHE A 235 -3.59 4.19 17.15
N SER A 236 -2.68 4.83 16.43
CA SER A 236 -2.91 5.22 15.05
C SER A 236 -3.04 4.01 14.12
N ILE A 237 -3.70 4.24 12.98
CA ILE A 237 -3.90 3.23 11.96
C ILE A 237 -2.58 2.67 11.40
N GLY A 238 -2.58 1.36 11.14
CA GLY A 238 -1.42 0.65 10.60
C GLY A 238 -0.27 0.49 11.60
N THR A 239 -0.53 0.68 12.90
CA THR A 239 0.41 0.30 13.96
C THR A 239 0.73 -1.19 13.88
N ILE A 240 1.99 -1.54 14.14
CA ILE A 240 2.51 -2.89 13.93
C ILE A 240 2.89 -3.51 15.27
N PHE A 241 2.46 -4.76 15.46
CA PHE A 241 2.71 -5.54 16.66
C PHE A 241 3.38 -6.86 16.30
N ARG A 242 4.12 -7.45 17.23
CA ARG A 242 4.56 -8.84 17.15
C ARG A 242 3.72 -9.68 18.10
N ILE A 243 3.20 -10.82 17.62
CA ILE A 243 2.50 -11.77 18.49
C ILE A 243 3.54 -12.48 19.34
N LYS A 244 3.47 -12.33 20.66
CA LYS A 244 4.40 -12.97 21.61
C LYS A 244 3.89 -14.33 22.07
N SER A 245 2.62 -14.40 22.47
CA SER A 245 1.97 -15.66 22.82
C SER A 245 0.45 -15.56 22.73
N VAL A 246 -0.19 -16.71 22.57
CA VAL A 246 -1.64 -16.90 22.60
C VAL A 246 -1.91 -18.06 23.55
N GLU A 247 -2.46 -17.76 24.72
CA GLU A 247 -2.61 -18.71 25.83
C GLU A 247 -4.04 -18.66 26.36
N GLN A 248 -4.66 -19.79 26.69
CA GLN A 248 -5.98 -19.79 27.33
C GLN A 248 -5.83 -19.87 28.85
N ALA A 249 -6.50 -18.98 29.56
CA ALA A 249 -6.58 -19.03 30.99
C ALA A 249 -7.48 -20.21 31.42
N THR A 250 -6.91 -21.15 32.19
CA THR A 250 -7.60 -22.39 32.57
C THR A 250 -8.79 -22.20 33.51
N ASP A 251 -8.84 -21.07 34.21
CA ASP A 251 -9.84 -20.72 35.22
C ASP A 251 -11.03 -19.94 34.64
N THR A 252 -10.79 -19.12 33.61
CA THR A 252 -11.81 -18.23 33.01
C THR A 252 -12.21 -18.63 31.59
N GLY A 253 -11.43 -19.48 30.91
CA GLY A 253 -11.64 -19.82 29.50
C GLY A 253 -11.30 -18.69 28.52
N ILE A 254 -10.91 -17.52 29.01
CA ILE A 254 -10.52 -16.35 28.21
C ILE A 254 -9.15 -16.59 27.60
N TRP A 255 -9.01 -16.28 26.31
CA TRP A 255 -7.72 -16.31 25.62
C TRP A 255 -6.95 -15.01 25.87
N SER A 256 -5.77 -15.13 26.44
CA SER A 256 -4.79 -14.05 26.58
C SER A 256 -3.89 -13.99 25.35
N VAL A 257 -3.93 -12.88 24.63
CA VAL A 257 -3.06 -12.62 23.48
C VAL A 257 -2.06 -11.53 23.84
N LYS A 258 -0.78 -11.88 23.96
CA LYS A 258 0.29 -10.93 24.26
C LYS A 258 0.89 -10.38 22.99
N LEU A 259 0.88 -9.06 22.85
CA LEU A 259 1.42 -8.32 21.72
C LEU A 259 2.58 -7.43 22.16
N LEU A 260 3.58 -7.29 21.32
CA LEU A 260 4.68 -6.33 21.50
C LEU A 260 4.56 -5.25 20.44
N LEU A 261 4.46 -3.98 20.84
CA LEU A 261 4.56 -2.88 19.88
C LEU A 261 5.95 -2.87 19.25
N LYS A 262 6.04 -2.69 17.92
CA LYS A 262 7.31 -2.66 17.19
C LYS A 262 7.54 -1.35 16.46
N SER A 263 8.79 -0.90 16.50
CA SER A 263 9.30 0.32 15.85
C SER A 263 10.00 -0.01 14.53
N GLN A 264 10.37 1.04 13.80
CA GLN A 264 11.17 0.96 12.57
C GLN A 264 12.57 0.33 12.76
N SER A 265 13.01 0.10 14.00
CA SER A 265 14.27 -0.60 14.29
C SER A 265 14.16 -2.12 14.07
N ASP A 266 12.96 -2.68 13.96
CA ASP A 266 12.75 -4.08 13.65
C ASP A 266 13.26 -4.38 12.23
N GLU A 267 14.17 -5.35 12.09
CA GLU A 267 14.79 -5.74 10.82
C GLU A 267 13.76 -6.03 9.72
N GLN A 268 12.64 -6.65 10.11
CA GLN A 268 11.54 -6.98 9.19
C GLN A 268 10.85 -5.73 8.65
N LEU A 269 10.74 -4.69 9.49
CA LEU A 269 10.13 -3.42 9.13
C LEU A 269 11.07 -2.52 8.34
N GLN A 270 12.39 -2.65 8.51
CA GLN A 270 13.35 -1.95 7.66
C GLN A 270 13.25 -2.39 6.20
N VAL A 271 13.22 -3.70 5.95
CA VAL A 271 13.02 -4.26 4.60
C VAL A 271 11.71 -3.77 4.00
N LEU A 272 10.63 -3.80 4.77
CA LEU A 272 9.34 -3.26 4.33
C LEU A 272 9.42 -1.78 4.00
N SER A 273 9.99 -0.96 4.87
CA SER A 273 10.12 0.49 4.67
C SER A 273 10.96 0.83 3.44
N GLU A 274 12.01 0.06 3.15
CA GLU A 274 12.77 0.21 1.91
C GLU A 274 11.95 -0.16 0.68
N GLN A 275 11.18 -1.25 0.73
CA GLN A 275 10.28 -1.62 -0.37
C GLN A 275 9.21 -0.55 -0.59
N ILE A 276 8.60 -0.04 0.47
CA ILE A 276 7.62 1.05 0.40
C ILE A 276 8.23 2.30 -0.23
N ARG A 277 9.47 2.67 0.14
CA ARG A 277 10.19 3.79 -0.47
C ARG A 277 10.48 3.55 -1.97
N LYS A 278 10.81 2.31 -2.35
CA LYS A 278 10.98 1.92 -3.76
C LYS A 278 9.66 1.98 -4.53
N GLU A 279 8.53 1.61 -3.95
CA GLU A 279 7.23 1.69 -4.65
C GLU A 279 6.69 3.13 -4.75
N THR A 280 7.07 4.02 -3.84
CA THR A 280 6.47 5.37 -3.72
C THR A 280 7.26 6.47 -4.44
N HIS A 281 8.56 6.25 -4.70
CA HIS A 281 9.48 7.08 -5.53
C HIS A 281 9.30 8.61 -5.47
N GLY A 282 9.06 9.19 -4.30
CA GLY A 282 8.92 10.65 -4.13
C GLY A 282 7.80 11.30 -4.96
N SER A 283 6.93 10.48 -5.55
CA SER A 283 5.81 10.88 -6.37
C SER A 283 4.68 11.48 -5.52
N SER A 284 3.77 12.24 -6.13
CA SER A 284 2.60 12.74 -5.41
C SER A 284 1.80 11.57 -4.82
N SER A 285 1.25 11.71 -3.61
CA SER A 285 0.54 10.64 -2.92
C SER A 285 -0.57 10.00 -3.75
N LEU A 286 -1.29 10.79 -4.55
CA LEU A 286 -2.35 10.30 -5.44
C LEU A 286 -1.81 9.59 -6.70
N HIS A 287 -0.61 9.93 -7.20
CA HIS A 287 0.07 9.10 -8.21
C HIS A 287 0.38 7.72 -7.65
N THR A 288 0.96 7.67 -6.44
CA THR A 288 1.19 6.41 -5.76
C THR A 288 -0.11 5.64 -5.57
N LEU A 289 -1.20 6.30 -5.12
CA LEU A 289 -2.50 5.64 -5.00
C LEU A 289 -2.98 5.06 -6.33
N GLY A 290 -2.85 5.80 -7.43
CA GLY A 290 -3.19 5.32 -8.77
C GLY A 290 -2.38 4.09 -9.19
N HIS A 291 -1.07 4.08 -8.92
CA HIS A 291 -0.21 2.92 -9.17
C HIS A 291 -0.62 1.72 -8.32
N LEU A 292 -0.87 1.91 -7.03
CA LEU A 292 -1.34 0.84 -6.13
C LEU A 292 -2.69 0.26 -6.62
N LEU A 293 -3.61 1.11 -7.06
CA LEU A 293 -4.90 0.69 -7.59
C LEU A 293 -4.76 -0.07 -8.92
N ARG A 294 -3.83 0.34 -9.79
CA ARG A 294 -3.50 -0.41 -11.00
C ARG A 294 -3.02 -1.82 -10.67
N GLU A 295 -2.08 -1.95 -9.74
CA GLU A 295 -1.56 -3.27 -9.36
C GLU A 295 -2.64 -4.17 -8.73
N MET A 296 -3.66 -3.60 -8.09
CA MET A 296 -4.84 -4.35 -7.62
C MET A 296 -5.88 -4.66 -8.70
N GLY A 297 -5.67 -4.23 -9.95
CA GLY A 297 -6.66 -4.35 -11.03
C GLY A 297 -7.86 -3.39 -10.91
N GLU A 298 -7.81 -2.42 -10.00
CA GLU A 298 -8.85 -1.43 -9.75
C GLU A 298 -8.72 -0.23 -10.71
N TYR A 299 -8.62 -0.52 -12.01
CA TYR A 299 -8.30 0.45 -13.08
C TYR A 299 -9.25 1.66 -13.08
N ALA A 300 -10.56 1.43 -12.96
CA ALA A 300 -11.55 2.50 -12.96
C ALA A 300 -11.40 3.46 -11.76
N LYS A 301 -11.04 2.94 -10.58
CA LYS A 301 -10.78 3.78 -9.39
C LYS A 301 -9.48 4.55 -9.56
N ALA A 302 -8.42 3.88 -10.06
CA ALA A 302 -7.14 4.51 -10.35
C ALA A 302 -7.30 5.71 -11.29
N GLU A 303 -8.00 5.50 -12.40
CA GLU A 303 -8.27 6.55 -13.40
C GLU A 303 -9.09 7.68 -12.80
N ARG A 304 -10.18 7.38 -12.07
CA ARG A 304 -11.03 8.40 -11.43
C ARG A 304 -10.23 9.33 -10.51
N TYR A 305 -9.32 8.79 -9.70
CA TYR A 305 -8.50 9.60 -8.79
C TYR A 305 -7.40 10.38 -9.53
N LEU A 306 -6.79 9.81 -10.56
CA LEU A 306 -5.80 10.52 -11.40
C LEU A 306 -6.44 11.65 -12.22
N ARG A 307 -7.66 11.46 -12.74
CA ARG A 307 -8.41 12.52 -13.44
C ARG A 307 -8.73 13.69 -12.53
N ARG A 308 -9.09 13.39 -11.27
CA ARG A 308 -9.31 14.43 -10.28
C ARG A 308 -8.05 15.27 -10.06
N LEU A 309 -6.91 14.62 -9.85
CA LEU A 309 -5.63 15.30 -9.71
C LEU A 309 -5.35 16.26 -10.86
N ILE A 310 -5.61 15.81 -12.09
CA ILE A 310 -5.41 16.63 -13.29
C ILE A 310 -6.27 17.90 -13.22
N ASN A 311 -7.52 17.79 -12.73
CA ASN A 311 -8.42 18.94 -12.56
C ASN A 311 -7.96 19.89 -11.44
N ASP A 312 -7.40 19.35 -10.37
CA ASP A 312 -6.94 20.11 -9.20
C ASP A 312 -5.55 20.74 -9.41
N THR A 313 -4.82 20.29 -10.44
CA THR A 313 -3.44 20.72 -10.72
C THR A 313 -3.44 21.88 -11.71
N LEU A 314 -2.58 22.88 -11.47
CA LEU A 314 -2.40 24.01 -12.39
C LEU A 314 -1.98 23.53 -13.80
N PRO A 315 -2.47 24.17 -14.88
CA PRO A 315 -2.11 23.81 -16.25
C PRO A 315 -0.60 23.84 -16.48
N ASN A 316 -0.09 22.86 -17.23
CA ASN A 316 1.33 22.64 -17.52
C ASN A 316 2.22 22.35 -16.31
N ASN A 317 1.68 21.89 -15.18
CA ASN A 317 2.53 21.35 -14.12
C ASN A 317 3.20 20.04 -14.61
N PRO A 318 4.53 19.87 -14.46
CA PRO A 318 5.23 18.66 -14.90
C PRO A 318 4.63 17.36 -14.34
N VAL A 319 4.02 17.39 -13.15
CA VAL A 319 3.38 16.22 -12.52
C VAL A 319 2.17 15.71 -13.33
N MET A 320 1.51 16.56 -14.11
CA MET A 320 0.41 16.09 -14.96
C MET A 320 0.89 15.08 -16.01
N GLY A 321 2.14 15.24 -16.48
CA GLY A 321 2.75 14.29 -17.40
C GLY A 321 2.86 12.88 -16.80
N THR A 322 3.10 12.76 -15.48
CA THR A 322 3.14 11.45 -14.84
C THR A 322 1.73 10.87 -14.63
N PHE A 323 0.72 11.72 -14.37
CA PHE A 323 -0.67 11.29 -14.28
C PHE A 323 -1.19 10.74 -15.61
N TYR A 324 -0.99 11.47 -16.70
CA TYR A 324 -1.40 11.01 -18.04
C TYR A 324 -0.65 9.75 -18.46
N ASN A 325 0.65 9.64 -18.18
CA ASN A 325 1.40 8.41 -18.44
C ASN A 325 0.84 7.22 -17.64
N THR A 326 0.43 7.46 -16.39
CA THR A 326 -0.18 6.41 -15.56
C THR A 326 -1.54 6.00 -16.12
N ILE A 327 -2.39 6.94 -16.50
CA ILE A 327 -3.69 6.65 -17.15
C ILE A 327 -3.45 5.87 -18.46
N GLY A 328 -2.44 6.24 -19.25
CA GLY A 328 -2.05 5.49 -20.45
C GLY A 328 -1.72 4.03 -20.13
N LEU A 329 -0.98 3.78 -19.05
CA LEU A 329 -0.69 2.41 -18.57
C LEU A 329 -1.97 1.67 -18.17
N LEU A 330 -2.93 2.32 -17.50
CA LEU A 330 -4.21 1.68 -17.16
C LEU A 330 -4.94 1.16 -18.40
N HIS A 331 -5.04 2.00 -19.44
CA HIS A 331 -5.69 1.60 -20.70
C HIS A 331 -4.88 0.53 -21.45
N SER A 332 -3.53 0.61 -21.42
CA SER A 332 -2.67 -0.39 -22.04
C SER A 332 -2.87 -1.77 -21.41
N ASP A 333 -2.91 -1.83 -20.07
CA ASP A 333 -3.17 -3.08 -19.31
C ASP A 333 -4.53 -3.69 -19.66
N GLN A 334 -5.50 -2.87 -20.07
CA GLN A 334 -6.84 -3.30 -20.50
C GLN A 334 -6.93 -3.61 -22.00
N GLY A 335 -5.83 -3.49 -22.76
CA GLY A 335 -5.81 -3.67 -24.22
C GLY A 335 -6.45 -2.53 -25.01
N GLU A 336 -6.74 -1.40 -24.37
CA GLU A 336 -7.36 -0.22 -24.98
C GLU A 336 -6.31 0.69 -25.65
N HIS A 337 -5.58 0.15 -26.62
CA HIS A 337 -4.39 0.76 -27.22
C HIS A 337 -4.60 2.21 -27.71
N THR A 338 -5.75 2.52 -28.35
CA THR A 338 -6.04 3.89 -28.82
C THR A 338 -6.16 4.90 -27.67
N GLN A 339 -6.75 4.49 -26.54
CA GLN A 339 -6.86 5.36 -25.36
C GLN A 339 -5.50 5.50 -24.66
N ALA A 340 -4.74 4.40 -24.59
CA ALA A 340 -3.38 4.41 -24.06
C ALA A 340 -2.48 5.40 -24.82
N LEU A 341 -2.41 5.29 -26.15
CA LEU A 341 -1.63 6.19 -27.01
C LEU A 341 -2.03 7.64 -26.83
N LYS A 342 -3.33 7.95 -26.83
CA LYS A 342 -3.83 9.31 -26.60
C LYS A 342 -3.31 9.90 -25.28
N HIS A 343 -3.32 9.12 -24.21
CA HIS A 343 -2.86 9.57 -22.91
C HIS A 343 -1.33 9.66 -22.82
N TYR A 344 -0.59 8.77 -23.47
CA TYR A 344 0.86 8.90 -23.59
C TYR A 344 1.28 10.11 -24.42
N GLU A 345 0.57 10.44 -25.50
CA GLU A 345 0.83 11.65 -26.29
C GLU A 345 0.62 12.92 -25.46
N GLN A 346 -0.46 12.99 -24.67
CA GLN A 346 -0.69 14.08 -23.73
C GLN A 346 0.42 14.18 -22.68
N ALA A 347 0.85 13.04 -22.13
CA ALA A 347 1.97 12.99 -21.19
C ALA A 347 3.26 13.52 -21.82
N LEU A 348 3.56 13.06 -23.04
CA LEU A 348 4.76 13.43 -23.78
C LEU A 348 4.79 14.93 -24.10
N GLU A 349 3.68 15.51 -24.55
CA GLU A 349 3.58 16.95 -24.82
C GLU A 349 3.92 17.78 -23.59
N ILE A 350 3.34 17.43 -22.44
CA ILE A 350 3.58 18.12 -21.16
C ILE A 350 5.04 17.96 -20.74
N GLN A 351 5.57 16.73 -20.78
CA GLN A 351 6.93 16.44 -20.33
C GLN A 351 7.97 17.12 -21.22
N LEU A 352 7.81 17.10 -22.55
CA LEU A 352 8.70 17.79 -23.48
C LEU A 352 8.73 19.30 -23.21
N LYS A 353 7.56 19.90 -22.95
CA LYS A 353 7.42 21.33 -22.68
C LYS A 353 8.01 21.75 -21.32
N THR A 354 7.88 20.90 -20.31
CA THR A 354 8.14 21.27 -18.90
C THR A 354 9.47 20.73 -18.37
N LEU A 355 9.90 19.57 -18.84
CA LEU A 355 11.10 18.85 -18.37
C LEU A 355 12.22 18.84 -19.43
N GLY A 356 11.85 18.98 -20.70
CA GLY A 356 12.77 18.94 -21.84
C GLY A 356 12.96 17.54 -22.44
N PRO A 357 13.56 17.46 -23.64
CA PRO A 357 13.55 16.25 -24.48
C PRO A 357 14.40 15.09 -23.97
N ASN A 358 15.41 15.34 -23.13
CA ASN A 358 16.29 14.32 -22.60
C ASN A 358 15.89 13.87 -21.18
N HIS A 359 14.70 14.24 -20.70
CA HIS A 359 14.31 13.89 -19.33
C HIS A 359 13.93 12.38 -19.23
N PRO A 360 14.27 11.67 -18.14
CA PRO A 360 13.93 10.24 -17.98
C PRO A 360 12.44 9.91 -18.15
N ASN A 361 11.54 10.78 -17.69
CA ASN A 361 10.09 10.61 -17.92
C ASN A 361 9.71 10.60 -19.41
N VAL A 362 10.41 11.36 -20.26
CA VAL A 362 10.20 11.36 -21.72
C VAL A 362 10.61 10.01 -22.31
N ALA A 363 11.76 9.47 -21.89
CA ALA A 363 12.19 8.13 -22.28
C ALA A 363 11.16 7.06 -21.84
N THR A 364 10.68 7.14 -20.60
CA THR A 364 9.66 6.22 -20.08
C THR A 364 8.38 6.27 -20.93
N THR A 365 7.91 7.47 -21.27
CA THR A 365 6.70 7.63 -22.10
C THR A 365 6.93 7.11 -23.53
N TYR A 366 8.09 7.33 -24.14
CA TYR A 366 8.42 6.74 -25.45
C TYR A 366 8.46 5.22 -25.40
N SER A 367 9.05 4.62 -24.36
CA SER A 367 9.08 3.16 -24.20
C SER A 367 7.67 2.59 -24.11
N ASN A 368 6.78 3.23 -23.34
CA ASN A 368 5.38 2.82 -23.24
C ASN A 368 4.63 2.91 -24.57
N ILE A 369 4.84 3.99 -25.34
CA ILE A 369 4.27 4.10 -26.70
C ILE A 369 4.83 3.00 -27.61
N GLY A 370 6.12 2.71 -27.53
CA GLY A 370 6.78 1.64 -28.28
C GLY A 370 6.18 0.27 -27.96
N ALA A 371 5.91 -0.02 -26.69
CA ALA A 371 5.27 -1.25 -26.25
C ALA A 371 3.86 -1.40 -26.83
N VAL A 372 3.04 -0.33 -26.79
CA VAL A 372 1.70 -0.37 -27.40
C VAL A 372 1.76 -0.65 -28.89
N HIS A 373 2.69 -0.04 -29.63
CA HIS A 373 2.87 -0.34 -31.04
C HIS A 373 3.35 -1.78 -31.29
N ASN A 374 4.18 -2.34 -30.39
CA ASN A 374 4.59 -3.74 -30.49
C ASN A 374 3.38 -4.67 -30.34
N ASP A 375 2.54 -4.43 -29.32
CA ASP A 375 1.33 -5.23 -29.07
C ASP A 375 0.34 -5.17 -30.25
N GLN A 376 0.34 -4.07 -31.01
CA GLN A 376 -0.46 -3.91 -32.23
C GLN A 376 0.18 -4.52 -33.48
N GLY A 377 1.38 -5.09 -33.39
CA GLY A 377 2.16 -5.62 -34.53
C GLY A 377 2.80 -4.53 -35.41
N GLU A 378 2.84 -3.29 -34.95
CA GLU A 378 3.38 -2.13 -35.67
C GLU A 378 4.89 -1.96 -35.40
N TYR A 379 5.65 -3.03 -35.68
CA TYR A 379 7.05 -3.19 -35.26
C TYR A 379 7.98 -2.04 -35.68
N SER A 380 7.82 -1.47 -36.87
CA SER A 380 8.64 -0.33 -37.33
C SER A 380 8.45 0.91 -36.43
N GLN A 381 7.23 1.13 -35.95
CA GLN A 381 6.92 2.24 -35.06
C GLN A 381 7.40 1.93 -33.63
N ALA A 382 7.24 0.69 -33.17
CA ALA A 382 7.79 0.23 -31.90
C ALA A 382 9.32 0.45 -31.82
N LEU A 383 10.07 -0.03 -32.82
CA LEU A 383 11.51 0.16 -32.92
C LEU A 383 11.92 1.64 -32.92
N LYS A 384 11.17 2.50 -33.63
CA LYS A 384 11.43 3.95 -33.63
C LYS A 384 11.35 4.53 -32.22
N TYR A 385 10.31 4.22 -31.46
CA TYR A 385 10.13 4.75 -30.11
C TYR A 385 11.11 4.14 -29.09
N PHE A 386 11.42 2.84 -29.19
CA PHE A 386 12.46 2.24 -28.36
C PHE A 386 13.86 2.80 -28.67
N GLN A 387 14.16 3.14 -29.92
CA GLN A 387 15.40 3.83 -30.27
C GLN A 387 15.47 5.25 -29.69
N GLN A 388 14.35 6.00 -29.71
CA GLN A 388 14.28 7.31 -29.05
C GLN A 388 14.45 7.20 -27.53
N THR A 389 13.89 6.16 -26.91
CA THR A 389 14.10 5.83 -25.49
C THR A 389 15.58 5.60 -25.22
N LEU A 390 16.20 4.71 -25.99
CA LEU A 390 17.62 4.34 -25.86
C LEU A 390 18.54 5.55 -26.05
N GLU A 391 18.24 6.44 -27.00
CA GLU A 391 19.03 7.66 -27.23
C GLU A 391 19.03 8.57 -26.00
N ILE A 392 17.89 8.72 -25.32
CA ILE A 392 17.78 9.53 -24.11
C ILE A 392 18.52 8.84 -22.96
N GLU A 393 18.32 7.54 -22.77
CA GLU A 393 18.96 6.76 -21.71
C GLU A 393 20.49 6.81 -21.83
N LEU A 394 21.04 6.58 -23.03
CA LEU A 394 22.50 6.64 -23.24
C LEU A 394 23.10 8.05 -23.05
N LYS A 395 22.29 9.11 -23.16
CA LYS A 395 22.73 10.49 -22.88
C LYS A 395 22.68 10.85 -21.40
N THR A 396 21.85 10.17 -20.62
CA THR A 396 21.50 10.59 -19.25
C THR A 396 21.87 9.59 -18.16
N LEU A 397 22.09 8.33 -18.53
CA LEU A 397 22.40 7.22 -17.64
C LEU A 397 23.76 6.63 -17.99
N GLU A 398 24.35 5.89 -17.06
CA GLU A 398 25.54 5.11 -17.36
C GLU A 398 25.20 3.99 -18.36
N PRO A 399 26.13 3.58 -19.24
CA PRO A 399 25.86 2.55 -20.25
C PRO A 399 25.40 1.20 -19.70
N ASN A 400 25.75 0.87 -18.44
CA ASN A 400 25.32 -0.36 -17.78
C ASN A 400 24.08 -0.14 -16.90
N HIS A 401 23.32 0.95 -17.05
CA HIS A 401 22.13 1.17 -16.24
C HIS A 401 21.03 0.14 -16.59
N PRO A 402 20.31 -0.45 -15.59
CA PRO A 402 19.27 -1.44 -15.84
C PRO A 402 18.20 -1.03 -16.87
N SER A 403 17.81 0.25 -16.91
CA SER A 403 16.87 0.76 -17.92
C SER A 403 17.35 0.56 -19.37
N VAL A 404 18.66 0.70 -19.62
CA VAL A 404 19.26 0.45 -20.94
C VAL A 404 19.11 -1.04 -21.31
N ALA A 405 19.30 -1.94 -20.34
CA ALA A 405 19.11 -3.37 -20.54
C ALA A 405 17.65 -3.71 -20.88
N THR A 406 16.69 -3.10 -20.19
CA THR A 406 15.24 -3.22 -20.50
C THR A 406 14.93 -2.74 -21.91
N THR A 407 15.45 -1.59 -22.33
CA THR A 407 15.22 -1.06 -23.68
C THR A 407 15.84 -1.96 -24.75
N TYR A 408 17.05 -2.50 -24.52
CA TYR A 408 17.63 -3.51 -25.41
C TYR A 408 16.79 -4.78 -25.48
N ASN A 409 16.24 -5.25 -24.36
CA ASN A 409 15.40 -6.43 -24.34
C ASN A 409 14.13 -6.20 -25.17
N ASN A 410 13.49 -5.04 -25.03
CA ASN A 410 12.30 -4.70 -25.81
C ASN A 410 12.60 -4.64 -27.32
N ILE A 411 13.73 -4.04 -27.71
CA ILE A 411 14.17 -4.02 -29.12
C ILE A 411 14.44 -5.45 -29.62
N GLY A 412 15.06 -6.29 -28.78
CA GLY A 412 15.31 -7.71 -29.08
C GLY A 412 14.02 -8.48 -29.35
N GLY A 413 13.01 -8.29 -28.50
CA GLY A 413 11.67 -8.90 -28.66
C GLY A 413 10.98 -8.46 -29.95
N VAL A 414 11.03 -7.18 -30.32
CA VAL A 414 10.46 -6.72 -31.59
C VAL A 414 11.12 -7.41 -32.79
N TYR A 415 12.46 -7.56 -32.77
CA TYR A 415 13.16 -8.27 -33.86
C TYR A 415 12.86 -9.78 -33.87
N GLU A 416 12.66 -10.40 -32.71
CA GLU A 416 12.23 -11.79 -32.60
C GLU A 416 10.85 -11.99 -33.25
N GLU A 417 9.88 -11.13 -32.92
CA GLU A 417 8.53 -11.15 -33.50
C GLU A 417 8.53 -10.89 -35.03
N GLN A 418 9.53 -10.16 -35.54
CA GLN A 418 9.75 -9.98 -36.98
C GLN A 418 10.46 -11.16 -37.67
N GLY A 419 10.97 -12.14 -36.91
CA GLY A 419 11.81 -13.23 -37.44
C GLY A 419 13.25 -12.82 -37.76
N GLU A 420 13.67 -11.62 -37.36
CA GLU A 420 15.03 -11.07 -37.54
C GLU A 420 15.96 -11.55 -36.41
N TYR A 421 16.04 -12.86 -36.25
CA TYR A 421 16.66 -13.53 -35.11
C TYR A 421 18.12 -13.14 -34.83
N SER A 422 18.89 -12.76 -35.85
CA SER A 422 20.28 -12.31 -35.65
C SER A 422 20.35 -10.96 -34.92
N GLN A 423 19.41 -10.05 -35.19
CA GLN A 423 19.31 -8.80 -34.45
C GLN A 423 18.75 -9.04 -33.04
N ALA A 424 17.73 -9.89 -32.90
CA ALA A 424 17.17 -10.26 -31.60
C ALA A 424 18.26 -10.79 -30.65
N LEU A 425 19.05 -11.79 -31.08
CA LEU A 425 20.16 -12.35 -30.30
C LEU A 425 21.19 -11.28 -29.92
N LYS A 426 21.53 -10.37 -30.83
CA LYS A 426 22.48 -9.29 -30.54
C LYS A 426 21.97 -8.41 -29.40
N TYR A 427 20.72 -7.98 -29.44
CA TYR A 427 20.14 -7.13 -28.41
C TYR A 427 19.95 -7.85 -27.07
N PHE A 428 19.47 -9.10 -27.08
CA PHE A 428 19.38 -9.89 -25.85
C PHE A 428 20.74 -10.19 -25.22
N GLN A 429 21.80 -10.38 -26.02
CA GLN A 429 23.16 -10.50 -25.49
C GLN A 429 23.64 -9.21 -24.83
N GLN A 430 23.31 -8.04 -25.38
CA GLN A 430 23.62 -6.74 -24.76
C GLN A 430 22.86 -6.55 -23.45
N THR A 431 21.57 -6.94 -23.40
CA THR A 431 20.80 -6.98 -22.14
C THR A 431 21.50 -7.86 -21.10
N LEU A 432 21.82 -9.10 -21.46
CA LEU A 432 22.45 -10.07 -20.56
C LEU A 432 23.81 -9.57 -20.04
N GLU A 433 24.62 -8.91 -20.87
CA GLU A 433 25.90 -8.35 -20.46
C GLU A 433 25.73 -7.28 -19.37
N ILE A 434 24.73 -6.42 -19.50
CA ILE A 434 24.43 -5.38 -18.51
C ILE A 434 23.91 -6.01 -17.22
N GLU A 435 22.96 -6.94 -17.33
CA GLU A 435 22.36 -7.59 -16.17
C GLU A 435 23.40 -8.37 -15.35
N LEU A 436 24.29 -9.14 -15.99
CA LEU A 436 25.35 -9.87 -15.29
C LEU A 436 26.39 -8.97 -14.61
N LYS A 437 26.51 -7.70 -15.03
CA LYS A 437 27.38 -6.71 -14.37
C LYS A 437 26.71 -5.99 -13.20
N THR A 438 25.38 -5.90 -13.20
CA THR A 438 24.63 -5.02 -12.30
C THR A 438 23.68 -5.73 -11.34
N LEU A 439 23.31 -6.96 -11.66
CA LEU A 439 22.39 -7.77 -10.88
C LEU A 439 23.11 -9.00 -10.33
N GLU A 440 22.57 -9.57 -9.25
CA GLU A 440 23.04 -10.87 -8.78
C GLU A 440 22.75 -11.94 -9.85
N PRO A 441 23.60 -12.97 -9.99
CA PRO A 441 23.43 -14.00 -11.03
C PRO A 441 22.11 -14.78 -10.98
N ASN A 442 21.45 -14.78 -9.82
CA ASN A 442 20.15 -15.43 -9.57
C ASN A 442 18.95 -14.47 -9.76
N HIS A 443 19.17 -13.26 -10.28
CA HIS A 443 18.09 -12.30 -10.46
C HIS A 443 17.11 -12.76 -11.54
N PRO A 444 15.77 -12.67 -11.33
CA PRO A 444 14.77 -13.13 -12.29
C PRO A 444 14.91 -12.55 -13.72
N SER A 445 15.36 -11.30 -13.85
CA SER A 445 15.60 -10.69 -15.17
C SER A 445 16.63 -11.46 -16.01
N VAL A 446 17.70 -11.95 -15.38
CA VAL A 446 18.73 -12.78 -16.05
C VAL A 446 18.11 -14.07 -16.60
N ALA A 447 17.21 -14.69 -15.83
CA ALA A 447 16.48 -15.88 -16.26
C ALA A 447 15.52 -15.59 -17.43
N THR A 448 14.85 -14.44 -17.41
CA THR A 448 14.02 -13.98 -18.53
C THR A 448 14.87 -13.80 -19.79
N THR A 449 16.02 -13.12 -19.72
CA THR A 449 16.87 -12.91 -20.90
C THR A 449 17.48 -14.21 -21.43
N TYR A 450 17.88 -15.14 -20.55
CA TYR A 450 18.27 -16.49 -21.01
C TYR A 450 17.12 -17.21 -21.72
N SER A 451 15.89 -17.07 -21.23
CA SER A 451 14.71 -17.68 -21.86
C SER A 451 14.44 -17.07 -23.23
N ASN A 452 14.56 -15.75 -23.38
CA ASN A 452 14.40 -15.06 -24.66
C ASN A 452 15.46 -15.52 -25.68
N ILE A 453 16.72 -15.62 -25.27
CA ILE A 453 17.79 -16.16 -26.13
C ILE A 453 17.50 -17.61 -26.52
N GLY A 454 17.02 -18.43 -25.57
CA GLY A 454 16.58 -19.80 -25.83
C GLY A 454 15.43 -19.89 -26.82
N GLY A 455 14.44 -18.99 -26.70
CA GLY A 455 13.31 -18.83 -27.61
C GLY A 455 13.76 -18.54 -29.04
N VAL A 456 14.64 -17.56 -29.22
CA VAL A 456 15.18 -17.24 -30.55
C VAL A 456 15.90 -18.43 -31.18
N TYR A 457 16.73 -19.17 -30.42
CA TYR A 457 17.38 -20.37 -30.95
C TYR A 457 16.40 -21.50 -31.27
N HIS A 458 15.33 -21.64 -30.47
CA HIS A 458 14.28 -22.61 -30.72
C HIS A 458 13.57 -22.31 -32.04
N ASP A 459 13.25 -21.04 -32.29
CA ASP A 459 12.55 -20.59 -33.51
C ASP A 459 13.43 -20.72 -34.76
N GLN A 460 14.75 -20.63 -34.61
CA GLN A 460 15.72 -20.97 -35.64
C GLN A 460 15.89 -22.49 -35.88
N GLY A 461 15.25 -23.35 -35.09
CA GLY A 461 15.45 -24.81 -35.11
C GLY A 461 16.78 -25.29 -34.51
N GLN A 462 17.50 -24.41 -33.80
CA GLN A 462 18.77 -24.71 -33.13
C GLN A 462 18.52 -25.25 -31.71
N TYR A 463 17.87 -26.41 -31.63
CA TYR A 463 17.36 -26.96 -30.37
C TYR A 463 18.44 -27.26 -29.32
N SER A 464 19.68 -27.58 -29.74
CA SER A 464 20.78 -27.81 -28.80
C SER A 464 21.20 -26.53 -28.07
N GLN A 465 21.25 -25.41 -28.78
CA GLN A 465 21.53 -24.09 -28.23
C GLN A 465 20.36 -23.62 -27.36
N ALA A 466 19.12 -23.77 -27.84
CA ALA A 466 17.92 -23.45 -27.08
C ALA A 466 17.89 -24.18 -25.73
N LEU A 467 18.11 -25.51 -25.74
CA LEU A 467 18.15 -26.32 -24.53
C LEU A 467 19.20 -25.84 -23.52
N LYS A 468 20.40 -25.47 -24.00
CA LYS A 468 21.45 -24.94 -23.13
C LYS A 468 21.00 -23.67 -22.40
N TYR A 469 20.37 -22.73 -23.11
CA TYR A 469 19.90 -21.48 -22.49
C TYR A 469 18.71 -21.71 -21.56
N PHE A 470 17.76 -22.58 -21.92
CA PHE A 470 16.67 -22.97 -21.02
C PHE A 470 17.16 -23.70 -19.77
N GLN A 471 18.26 -24.45 -19.84
CA GLN A 471 18.88 -25.03 -18.65
C GLN A 471 19.46 -23.95 -17.73
N GLN A 472 20.14 -22.93 -18.27
CA GLN A 472 20.63 -21.80 -17.48
C GLN A 472 19.49 -21.03 -16.81
N THR A 473 18.36 -20.87 -17.50
CA THR A 473 17.14 -20.34 -16.93
C THR A 473 16.68 -21.17 -15.71
N LEU A 474 16.62 -22.51 -15.83
CA LEU A 474 16.16 -23.40 -14.75
C LEU A 474 17.13 -23.50 -13.57
N GLU A 475 18.42 -23.26 -13.80
CA GLU A 475 19.42 -23.14 -12.74
C GLU A 475 19.21 -21.90 -11.88
N ILE A 476 18.55 -20.87 -12.43
CA ILE A 476 18.07 -19.72 -11.66
C ILE A 476 16.73 -20.11 -11.03
N PRO A 477 16.62 -20.15 -9.70
CA PRO A 477 15.38 -20.56 -9.06
C PRO A 477 14.24 -19.57 -9.38
N PHE A 478 13.34 -19.92 -10.30
CA PHE A 478 12.02 -19.30 -10.39
C PHE A 478 11.20 -19.76 -9.19
N LYS A 479 11.24 -18.98 -8.11
CA LYS A 479 10.35 -19.21 -6.97
C LYS A 479 9.04 -18.46 -7.22
N THR A 480 7.99 -19.24 -7.45
CA THR A 480 6.60 -18.81 -7.59
C THR A 480 6.04 -18.27 -6.28
#